data_AF-A0A7D7VQU0-F1
#
_entry.id   AF-A0A7D7VQU0-F1
#
_cell.length_a   1.000
_cell.length_b   1.000
_cell.length_c   1.000
_cell.angle_alpha   90.00
_cell.angle_beta   90.00
_cell.angle_gamma   90.00
#
_symmetry.space_group_name_H-M   'P 1'
#
loop_
_entity.id
_entity.type
_entity.pdbx_description
1 polymer ?
#
loop_
_entity_poly.entity_id
_entity_poly.type
_entity_poly.pdbx_seq_one_letter_code
_entity_poly.pdbx_strand_id
1 'polypeptide(L)'
;MVEQIEAIDNYSENHLLKGIEQGGKVSLNLKLKKGKTDLSGSFDVGLGMQNENKGVLNINSNILLINRIVKSFSTISRNNIGINHSPFDYFSFNLNTEQLLESNYTTKKIIPETQFSNLLDDKRVNINNQFFGNYNAIFKLKPNLSIKTNLYYLKDRISTNQLFENQFEINNQNFITSDNTFITKKPQQYRGDVKVKYNTSKTSLLEYKLRLRQENIETPSTVVQNQTDTFSTFLNTEDFYLKQDLLWTKKLSDKKALQVSLFHSFNDLPQNFSNTIAI
;
A
#
# COMPACT_ATOMS: atom_id res chain seq x y z
N MET A 1 15.38 -8.39 25.25
CA MET A 1 14.98 -8.37 23.84
C MET A 1 15.86 -9.29 22.98
N VAL A 2 17.12 -8.94 22.66
CA VAL A 2 18.04 -9.78 21.85
C VAL A 2 18.99 -10.60 22.75
N GLU A 3 19.25 -11.85 22.39
CA GLU A 3 20.17 -12.77 23.06
C GLU A 3 21.48 -12.94 22.28
N GLN A 4 21.39 -13.10 20.95
CA GLN A 4 22.55 -13.30 20.08
C GLN A 4 22.24 -12.75 18.68
N ILE A 5 23.27 -12.25 18.01
CA ILE A 5 23.24 -11.87 16.58
C ILE A 5 24.12 -12.88 15.84
N GLU A 6 23.60 -13.45 14.76
CA GLU A 6 24.33 -14.38 13.89
C GLU A 6 24.35 -13.86 12.46
N ALA A 7 25.50 -13.92 11.80
CA ALA A 7 25.58 -13.78 10.35
C ALA A 7 25.43 -15.17 9.70
N ILE A 8 24.56 -15.27 8.71
CA ILE A 8 24.31 -16.48 7.94
C ILE A 8 24.82 -16.24 6.53
N ASP A 9 25.98 -16.81 6.23
CA ASP A 9 26.54 -16.80 4.89
C ASP A 9 25.79 -17.77 3.96
N ASN A 10 25.83 -17.44 2.66
CA ASN A 10 25.13 -18.15 1.60
C ASN A 10 23.65 -18.36 1.94
N TYR A 11 23.02 -17.28 2.39
CA TYR A 11 21.61 -17.25 2.70
C TYR A 11 20.78 -17.50 1.43
N SER A 12 19.85 -18.44 1.54
CA SER A 12 18.78 -18.64 0.57
C SER A 12 17.44 -18.55 1.30
N GLU A 13 16.48 -17.82 0.73
CA GLU A 13 15.12 -17.74 1.28
C GLU A 13 14.45 -19.13 1.35
N ASN A 14 14.81 -20.00 0.41
CA ASN A 14 14.47 -21.41 0.42
C ASN A 14 15.68 -22.20 0.94
N HIS A 15 15.62 -22.58 2.21
CA HIS A 15 16.69 -23.32 2.87
C HIS A 15 17.12 -24.62 2.16
N LEU A 16 16.27 -25.23 1.32
CA LEU A 16 16.62 -26.40 0.52
C LEU A 16 17.58 -26.11 -0.63
N LEU A 17 17.69 -24.84 -1.03
CA LEU A 17 18.60 -24.37 -2.08
C LEU A 17 19.92 -23.86 -1.52
N LYS A 18 20.10 -23.87 -0.19
CA LYS A 18 21.38 -23.51 0.43
C LYS A 18 22.50 -24.44 -0.08
N GLY A 19 23.55 -23.84 -0.65
CA GLY A 19 24.67 -24.57 -1.27
C GLY A 19 24.44 -24.97 -2.74
N ILE A 20 23.23 -24.80 -3.26
CA ILE A 20 22.89 -24.94 -4.68
C ILE A 20 22.88 -23.56 -5.35
N GLU A 21 22.18 -22.60 -4.75
CA GLU A 21 22.20 -21.20 -5.18
C GLU A 21 23.58 -20.59 -4.90
N GLN A 22 24.18 -20.01 -5.93
CA GLN A 22 25.40 -19.22 -5.84
C GLN A 22 25.01 -17.75 -5.73
N GLY A 23 25.58 -17.01 -4.78
CA GLY A 23 25.25 -15.59 -4.65
C GLY A 23 25.84 -14.84 -3.46
N GLY A 24 26.62 -15.50 -2.59
CA GLY A 24 27.33 -14.83 -1.49
C GLY A 24 26.44 -14.02 -0.54
N LYS A 25 25.11 -14.23 -0.57
CA LYS A 25 24.16 -13.45 0.21
C LYS A 25 24.40 -13.72 1.70
N VAL A 26 24.46 -12.66 2.49
CA VAL A 26 24.59 -12.74 3.94
C VAL A 26 23.29 -12.24 4.58
N SER A 27 22.76 -12.98 5.54
CA SER A 27 21.62 -12.51 6.35
C SER A 27 21.99 -12.42 7.82
N LEU A 28 21.50 -11.39 8.51
CA LEU A 28 21.62 -11.29 9.96
C LEU A 28 20.39 -11.93 10.63
N ASN A 29 20.63 -12.86 11.55
CA ASN A 29 19.61 -13.52 12.35
C ASN A 29 19.72 -13.07 13.81
N LEU A 30 18.65 -12.48 14.32
CA LEU A 30 18.54 -12.07 15.72
C LEU A 30 17.87 -13.18 16.52
N LYS A 31 18.62 -13.84 17.41
CA LYS A 31 18.05 -14.74 18.42
C LYS A 31 17.54 -13.94 19.60
N LEU A 32 16.34 -14.29 20.05
CA LEU A 32 15.61 -13.60 21.12
C LEU A 32 15.54 -14.53 22.34
N LYS A 33 15.61 -13.95 23.54
CA LYS A 33 15.55 -14.70 24.80
C LYS A 33 14.27 -15.54 24.86
N LYS A 34 14.41 -16.85 25.09
CA LYS A 34 13.28 -17.80 25.11
C LYS A 34 12.33 -17.52 26.29
N GLY A 35 11.03 -17.65 26.06
CA GLY A 35 10.00 -17.71 27.13
C GLY A 35 9.44 -16.38 27.62
N LYS A 36 9.89 -15.23 27.12
CA LYS A 36 9.30 -13.93 27.45
C LYS A 36 8.44 -13.43 26.29
N THR A 37 7.20 -13.04 26.59
CA THR A 37 6.40 -12.19 25.71
C THR A 37 6.92 -10.78 25.85
N ASP A 38 7.40 -10.21 24.76
CA ASP A 38 7.91 -8.85 24.68
C ASP A 38 6.88 -8.02 23.90
N LEU A 39 6.37 -6.97 24.51
CA LEU A 39 5.43 -6.02 23.92
C LEU A 39 6.06 -4.64 24.02
N SER A 40 6.25 -4.01 22.87
CA SER A 40 6.80 -2.67 22.76
C SER A 40 6.03 -1.89 21.71
N GLY A 41 6.09 -0.56 21.76
CA GLY A 41 5.39 0.26 20.82
C GLY A 41 5.68 1.74 21.00
N SER A 42 5.24 2.53 20.03
CA SER A 42 5.22 3.99 20.08
C SER A 42 3.80 4.50 19.88
N PHE A 43 3.51 5.66 20.45
CA PHE A 43 2.25 6.33 20.31
C PHE A 43 2.51 7.83 20.24
N ASP A 44 2.14 8.43 19.11
CA ASP A 44 2.34 9.83 18.78
C ASP A 44 0.98 10.48 18.58
N VAL A 45 0.70 11.56 19.32
CA VAL A 45 -0.54 12.33 19.21
C VAL A 45 -0.22 13.80 19.03
N GLY A 46 -0.78 14.38 17.98
CA GLY A 46 -0.78 15.81 17.70
C GLY A 46 -2.19 16.33 17.63
N LEU A 47 -2.44 17.43 18.34
CA LEU A 47 -3.67 18.21 18.28
C LEU A 47 -3.31 19.64 17.91
N GLY A 48 -4.15 20.28 17.10
CA GLY A 48 -3.97 21.68 16.74
C GLY A 48 -5.25 22.31 16.19
N MET A 49 -5.13 23.56 15.75
CA MET A 49 -6.20 24.29 15.08
C MET A 49 -5.66 24.92 13.80
N GLN A 50 -6.44 24.84 12.73
CA GLN A 50 -6.21 25.55 11.47
C GLN A 50 -7.05 26.85 11.44
N ASN A 51 -6.79 27.71 10.45
CA ASN A 51 -7.65 28.86 10.14
C ASN A 51 -9.14 28.45 10.12
N GLU A 52 -10.00 29.35 10.59
CA GLU A 52 -11.45 29.11 10.78
C GLU A 52 -11.82 28.13 11.91
N ASN A 53 -10.97 27.98 12.94
CA ASN A 53 -11.20 27.13 14.12
C ASN A 53 -11.44 25.64 13.80
N LYS A 54 -10.93 25.15 12.67
CA LYS A 54 -10.98 23.72 12.31
C LYS A 54 -9.94 22.95 13.11
N GLY A 55 -10.39 22.00 13.93
CA GLY A 55 -9.51 21.13 14.70
C GLY A 55 -8.71 20.20 13.79
N VAL A 56 -7.40 20.11 14.03
CA VAL A 56 -6.51 19.16 13.36
C VAL A 56 -6.00 18.11 14.34
N LEU A 57 -5.87 16.89 13.85
CA LEU A 57 -5.52 15.70 14.58
C LEU A 57 -4.51 14.89 13.77
N ASN A 58 -3.49 14.39 14.47
CA ASN A 58 -2.58 13.39 13.95
C ASN A 58 -2.34 12.34 15.03
N ILE A 59 -2.74 11.10 14.78
CA ILE A 59 -2.48 9.96 15.64
C ILE A 59 -1.67 8.96 14.82
N ASN A 60 -0.58 8.48 15.40
CA ASN A 60 0.19 7.37 14.85
C ASN A 60 0.63 6.44 15.97
N SER A 61 0.52 5.14 15.75
CA SER A 61 0.89 4.13 16.73
C SER A 61 1.54 2.95 16.06
N ASN A 62 2.63 2.46 16.65
CA ASN A 62 3.28 1.23 16.23
C ASN A 62 3.33 0.27 17.41
N ILE A 63 2.98 -1.00 17.19
CA ILE A 63 2.95 -2.03 18.23
C ILE A 63 3.70 -3.25 17.72
N LEU A 64 4.73 -3.66 18.46
CA LEU A 64 5.54 -4.85 18.24
C LEU A 64 5.31 -5.85 19.36
N LEU A 65 4.81 -7.03 18.99
CA LEU A 65 4.63 -8.17 19.88
C LEU A 65 5.54 -9.30 19.43
N ILE A 66 6.36 -9.81 20.34
CA ILE A 66 7.27 -10.90 20.09
C ILE A 66 7.09 -11.94 21.19
N ASN A 67 6.75 -13.16 20.80
CA ASN A 67 6.88 -14.33 21.65
C ASN A 67 7.34 -15.53 20.82
N ARG A 68 7.30 -16.73 21.41
CA ARG A 68 7.74 -17.96 20.75
C ARG A 68 6.85 -18.36 19.56
N ILE A 69 5.56 -18.07 19.63
CA ILE A 69 4.54 -18.50 18.66
C ILE A 69 4.34 -17.44 17.59
N VAL A 70 4.24 -16.17 17.98
CA VAL A 70 3.95 -15.04 17.10
C VAL A 70 4.99 -13.95 17.24
N LYS A 71 5.40 -13.42 16.09
CA LYS A 71 6.10 -12.13 15.98
C LYS A 71 5.24 -11.24 15.10
N SER A 72 4.68 -10.17 15.64
CA SER A 72 3.80 -9.28 14.91
C SER A 72 4.17 -7.81 15.10
N PHE A 73 4.00 -7.04 14.04
CA PHE A 73 4.17 -5.60 13.99
C PHE A 73 2.89 -5.00 13.43
N SER A 74 2.35 -3.98 14.09
CA SER A 74 1.12 -3.33 13.68
C SER A 74 1.31 -1.82 13.68
N THR A 75 0.71 -1.14 12.70
CA THR A 75 0.67 0.32 12.64
C THR A 75 -0.78 0.75 12.55
N ILE A 76 -1.18 1.74 13.35
CA ILE A 76 -2.51 2.35 13.29
C ILE A 76 -2.30 3.86 13.26
N SER A 77 -2.93 4.54 12.31
CA SER A 77 -2.84 5.98 12.18
C SER A 77 -4.15 6.61 11.75
N ARG A 78 -4.36 7.84 12.18
CA ARG A 78 -5.49 8.68 11.78
C ARG A 78 -5.05 10.13 11.73
N ASN A 79 -5.26 10.80 10.61
CA ASN A 79 -4.88 12.20 10.50
C ASN A 79 -5.72 13.01 9.51
N ASN A 80 -5.75 14.33 9.69
CA ASN A 80 -6.30 15.31 8.76
C ASN A 80 -5.33 16.48 8.52
N ILE A 81 -4.02 16.21 8.59
CA ILE A 81 -2.94 17.20 8.49
C ILE A 81 -2.18 17.15 7.16
N GLY A 82 -2.69 16.39 6.18
CA GLY A 82 -2.09 16.27 4.86
C GLY A 82 -0.93 15.27 4.75
N ILE A 83 -0.68 14.48 5.80
CA ILE A 83 0.38 13.46 5.80
C ILE A 83 -0.21 12.10 5.40
N ASN A 84 0.45 11.41 4.47
CA ASN A 84 0.16 10.02 4.15
C ASN A 84 0.99 9.09 5.04
N HIS A 85 0.34 8.39 5.98
CA HIS A 85 0.95 7.38 6.85
C HIS A 85 0.85 5.95 6.28
N SER A 86 0.31 5.81 5.07
CA SER A 86 0.12 4.53 4.40
C SER A 86 1.16 4.31 3.28
N PRO A 87 1.39 3.04 2.86
CA PRO A 87 2.23 2.75 1.71
C PRO A 87 1.51 2.96 0.35
N PHE A 88 0.27 3.49 0.38
CA PHE A 88 -0.57 3.69 -0.79
C PHE A 88 -0.69 5.18 -1.08
N ASP A 89 -0.25 5.61 -2.25
CA ASP A 89 -0.27 7.01 -2.64
C ASP A 89 -1.44 7.29 -3.60
N TYR A 90 -2.51 7.89 -3.07
CA TYR A 90 -3.67 8.33 -3.86
C TYR A 90 -3.62 9.82 -4.23
N PHE A 91 -2.61 10.55 -3.74
CA PHE A 91 -2.43 11.96 -4.05
C PHE A 91 -1.70 12.10 -5.39
N SER A 92 -0.51 11.52 -5.47
CA SER A 92 0.40 11.59 -6.62
C SER A 92 0.40 10.31 -7.47
N PHE A 93 -0.22 9.22 -6.99
CA PHE A 93 -0.27 7.92 -7.68
C PHE A 93 1.10 7.30 -7.98
N ASN A 94 2.07 7.51 -7.09
CA ASN A 94 3.36 6.84 -7.21
C ASN A 94 3.22 5.34 -6.93
N LEU A 95 3.63 4.51 -7.89
CA LEU A 95 3.64 3.06 -7.73
C LEU A 95 4.78 2.63 -6.81
N ASN A 96 4.47 1.84 -5.78
CA ASN A 96 5.49 1.19 -4.98
C ASN A 96 6.14 0.00 -5.73
N THR A 97 7.28 -0.48 -5.23
CA THR A 97 8.03 -1.58 -5.86
C THR A 97 7.18 -2.82 -6.11
N GLU A 98 6.23 -3.13 -5.21
CA GLU A 98 5.34 -4.29 -5.41
C GLU A 98 4.37 -4.05 -6.57
N GLN A 99 3.74 -2.88 -6.64
CA GLN A 99 2.82 -2.51 -7.73
C GLN A 99 3.54 -2.52 -9.08
N LEU A 100 4.80 -2.07 -9.13
CA LEU A 100 5.63 -2.13 -10.35
C LEU A 100 5.87 -3.57 -10.80
N LEU A 101 6.25 -4.47 -9.89
CA LEU A 101 6.43 -5.89 -10.18
C LEU A 101 5.12 -6.60 -10.59
N GLU A 102 3.98 -6.08 -10.15
CA GLU A 102 2.65 -6.64 -10.43
C GLU A 102 1.99 -6.09 -11.69
N SER A 103 2.55 -5.03 -12.29
CA SER A 103 1.99 -4.35 -13.46
C SER A 103 1.70 -5.29 -14.65
N ASN A 104 2.46 -6.38 -14.80
CA ASN A 104 2.25 -7.39 -15.85
C ASN A 104 1.05 -8.32 -15.58
N TYR A 105 0.51 -8.32 -14.36
CA TYR A 105 -0.56 -9.22 -13.90
C TYR A 105 -1.82 -8.47 -13.44
N THR A 106 -1.84 -7.14 -13.62
CA THR A 106 -2.96 -6.27 -13.26
C THR A 106 -3.50 -5.55 -14.49
N THR A 107 -4.80 -5.36 -14.53
CA THR A 107 -5.50 -4.58 -15.54
C THR A 107 -5.18 -3.09 -15.37
N LYS A 108 -5.15 -2.33 -16.47
CA LYS A 108 -4.97 -0.87 -16.45
C LYS A 108 -6.33 -0.18 -16.45
N LYS A 109 -6.43 0.93 -15.72
CA LYS A 109 -7.61 1.81 -15.77
C LYS A 109 -7.76 2.39 -17.18
N ILE A 110 -8.98 2.44 -17.70
CA ILE A 110 -9.29 3.06 -19.00
C ILE A 110 -9.37 4.58 -18.82
N ILE A 111 -10.10 5.01 -17.78
CA ILE A 111 -10.15 6.40 -17.35
C ILE A 111 -9.12 6.56 -16.22
N PRO A 112 -8.04 7.32 -16.42
CA PRO A 112 -7.04 7.53 -15.38
C PRO A 112 -7.66 8.31 -14.21
N GLU A 113 -7.22 7.99 -13.00
CA GLU A 113 -7.56 8.82 -11.85
C GLU A 113 -6.87 10.18 -11.97
N THR A 114 -7.56 11.24 -11.57
CA THR A 114 -7.00 12.60 -11.60
C THR A 114 -5.75 12.66 -10.73
N GLN A 115 -4.57 12.98 -11.24
CA GLN A 115 -3.39 13.22 -10.40
C GLN A 115 -3.43 14.65 -9.85
N PHE A 116 -3.14 14.83 -8.56
CA PHE A 116 -3.04 16.17 -7.98
C PHE A 116 -1.64 16.73 -8.20
N SER A 117 -1.39 17.33 -9.37
CA SER A 117 -0.11 18.00 -9.62
C SER A 117 -0.04 19.34 -8.88
N ASN A 118 1.03 19.58 -8.14
CA ASN A 118 1.27 20.85 -7.46
C ASN A 118 2.75 21.24 -7.56
N LEU A 119 3.04 22.56 -7.54
CA LEU A 119 4.41 23.09 -7.50
C LEU A 119 5.07 22.95 -6.12
N LEU A 120 4.26 22.71 -5.09
CA LEU A 120 4.69 22.56 -3.70
C LEU A 120 4.70 21.07 -3.31
N ASP A 121 5.50 20.74 -2.29
CA ASP A 121 5.49 19.41 -1.67
C ASP A 121 4.06 18.98 -1.29
N ASP A 122 3.66 17.76 -1.67
CA ASP A 122 2.36 17.14 -1.40
C ASP A 122 1.90 17.37 0.05
N LYS A 123 2.82 17.31 1.03
CA LYS A 123 2.51 17.54 2.45
C LYS A 123 1.94 18.93 2.76
N ARG A 124 2.12 19.91 1.87
CA ARG A 124 1.65 21.30 2.02
C ARG A 124 0.32 21.57 1.34
N VAL A 125 -0.07 20.72 0.40
CA VAL A 125 -1.25 20.90 -0.48
C VAL A 125 -2.30 19.82 -0.29
N ASN A 126 -1.91 18.67 0.27
CA ASN A 126 -2.79 17.57 0.56
C ASN A 126 -3.72 17.91 1.73
N ILE A 127 -5.02 18.00 1.47
CA ILE A 127 -6.04 18.11 2.50
C ILE A 127 -6.71 16.75 2.60
N ASN A 128 -6.39 15.99 3.66
CA ASN A 128 -6.83 14.60 3.81
C ASN A 128 -7.72 14.38 5.04
N ASN A 129 -8.26 13.16 5.17
CA ASN A 129 -8.86 12.64 6.39
C ASN A 129 -8.64 11.12 6.37
N GLN A 130 -7.40 10.74 6.67
CA GLN A 130 -6.90 9.40 6.50
C GLN A 130 -7.09 8.58 7.77
N PHE A 131 -7.56 7.36 7.62
CA PHE A 131 -7.39 6.26 8.56
C PHE A 131 -6.59 5.16 7.87
N PHE A 132 -5.52 4.70 8.51
CA PHE A 132 -4.72 3.59 8.01
C PHE A 132 -4.38 2.61 9.13
N GLY A 133 -4.59 1.32 8.87
CA GLY A 133 -4.20 0.22 9.73
C GLY A 133 -3.43 -0.84 8.97
N ASN A 134 -2.33 -1.31 9.56
CA ASN A 134 -1.58 -2.46 9.09
C ASN A 134 -1.32 -3.46 10.23
N TYR A 135 -1.42 -4.74 9.92
CA TYR A 135 -1.06 -5.84 10.82
C TYR A 135 -0.20 -6.86 10.08
N ASN A 136 1.08 -6.93 10.44
CA ASN A 136 2.02 -7.93 9.97
C ASN A 136 2.28 -8.96 11.06
N ALA A 137 2.24 -10.25 10.75
CA ALA A 137 2.56 -11.28 11.71
C ALA A 137 3.23 -12.49 11.07
N ILE A 138 4.11 -13.14 11.83
CA ILE A 138 4.69 -14.44 11.52
C ILE A 138 4.36 -15.39 12.67
N PHE A 139 3.58 -16.42 12.37
CA PHE A 139 3.20 -17.49 13.26
C PHE A 139 4.06 -18.72 13.00
N LYS A 140 4.70 -19.24 14.04
CA LYS A 140 5.39 -20.54 14.04
C LYS A 140 4.52 -21.57 14.76
N LEU A 141 3.52 -22.09 14.06
CA LEU A 141 2.54 -23.04 14.63
C LEU A 141 3.19 -24.39 14.98
N LYS A 142 4.08 -24.87 14.12
CA LYS A 142 4.90 -26.10 14.32
C LYS A 142 6.33 -25.85 13.82
N PRO A 143 7.32 -26.66 14.20
CA PRO A 143 8.69 -26.52 13.69
C PRO A 143 8.80 -26.57 12.16
N ASN A 144 7.84 -27.23 11.50
CA ASN A 144 7.77 -27.39 10.05
C ASN A 144 6.69 -26.53 9.38
N LEU A 145 5.92 -25.74 10.11
CA LEU A 145 4.82 -24.93 9.55
C LEU A 145 4.89 -23.50 10.08
N SER A 146 5.08 -22.55 9.16
CA SER A 146 5.01 -21.13 9.45
C SER A 146 4.02 -20.43 8.54
N ILE A 147 3.27 -19.49 9.10
CA ILE A 147 2.33 -18.64 8.36
C ILE A 147 2.75 -17.19 8.58
N LYS A 148 2.93 -16.44 7.50
CA LYS A 148 3.13 -14.99 7.54
C LYS A 148 1.87 -14.33 6.98
N THR A 149 1.34 -13.34 7.68
CA THR A 149 0.18 -12.56 7.26
C THR A 149 0.51 -11.08 7.23
N ASN A 150 -0.06 -10.36 6.29
CA ASN A 150 0.07 -8.91 6.18
C ASN A 150 -1.27 -8.32 5.76
N LEU A 151 -1.93 -7.63 6.68
CA LEU A 151 -3.27 -7.10 6.49
C LEU A 151 -3.20 -5.57 6.46
N TYR A 152 -3.94 -4.96 5.55
CA TYR A 152 -4.00 -3.52 5.36
C TYR A 152 -5.45 -3.09 5.25
N TYR A 153 -5.77 -1.97 5.89
CA TYR A 153 -7.00 -1.24 5.68
C TYR A 153 -6.69 0.25 5.58
N LEU A 154 -7.22 0.89 4.55
CA LEU A 154 -7.12 2.32 4.32
C LEU A 154 -8.50 2.88 4.03
N LYS A 155 -8.79 4.05 4.60
CA LYS A 155 -9.87 4.91 4.16
C LYS A 155 -9.39 6.35 4.21
N ASP A 156 -9.49 7.07 3.11
CA ASP A 156 -9.07 8.47 3.05
C ASP A 156 -10.15 9.32 2.36
N ARG A 157 -10.07 10.63 2.58
CA ARG A 157 -10.78 11.65 1.80
C ARG A 157 -9.80 12.76 1.50
N ILE A 158 -9.33 12.83 0.26
CA ILE A 158 -8.38 13.82 -0.22
C ILE A 158 -9.15 14.85 -1.02
N SER A 159 -8.99 16.13 -0.71
CA SER A 159 -9.67 17.23 -1.42
C SER A 159 -8.66 18.24 -1.93
N THR A 160 -8.92 18.78 -3.11
CA THR A 160 -8.15 19.88 -3.69
C THR A 160 -9.08 20.93 -4.27
N ASN A 161 -8.66 22.20 -4.18
CA ASN A 161 -9.26 23.31 -4.88
C ASN A 161 -8.17 24.04 -5.66
N GLN A 162 -8.36 24.21 -6.96
CA GLN A 162 -7.37 24.81 -7.86
C GLN A 162 -8.04 25.90 -8.69
N LEU A 163 -7.51 27.12 -8.59
CA LEU A 163 -7.87 28.24 -9.45
C LEU A 163 -6.75 28.43 -10.47
N PHE A 164 -7.08 28.27 -11.75
CA PHE A 164 -6.18 28.57 -12.87
C PHE A 164 -6.69 29.82 -13.58
N GLU A 165 -5.90 30.89 -13.55
CA GLU A 165 -6.20 32.14 -14.25
C GLU A 165 -5.12 32.43 -15.28
N ASN A 166 -5.52 32.68 -16.52
CA ASN A 166 -4.63 33.12 -17.58
C ASN A 166 -5.04 34.51 -18.03
N GLN A 167 -4.08 35.42 -18.08
CA GLN A 167 -4.25 36.74 -18.64
C GLN A 167 -3.57 36.78 -20.01
N PHE A 168 -4.35 37.11 -21.04
CA PHE A 168 -3.86 37.22 -22.41
C PHE A 168 -3.87 38.68 -22.85
N GLU A 169 -2.79 39.10 -23.51
CA GLU A 169 -2.67 40.38 -24.19
C GLU A 169 -2.41 40.12 -25.68
N ILE A 170 -3.41 40.39 -26.52
CA ILE A 170 -3.34 40.17 -27.98
C ILE A 170 -3.92 41.40 -28.67
N ASN A 171 -3.18 42.01 -29.60
CA ASN A 171 -3.64 43.18 -30.38
C ASN A 171 -4.19 44.33 -29.50
N ASN A 172 -3.51 44.65 -28.39
CA ASN A 172 -3.94 45.64 -27.39
C ASN A 172 -5.30 45.34 -26.72
N GLN A 173 -5.78 44.10 -26.80
CA GLN A 173 -6.94 43.62 -26.05
C GLN A 173 -6.47 42.70 -24.92
N ASN A 174 -7.06 42.90 -23.75
CA ASN A 174 -6.82 42.08 -22.57
C ASN A 174 -8.06 41.25 -22.26
N PHE A 175 -7.89 39.94 -22.13
CA PHE A 175 -8.95 39.06 -21.62
C PHE A 175 -8.37 38.05 -20.63
N ILE A 176 -9.23 37.60 -19.73
CA ILE A 176 -8.89 36.64 -18.68
C ILE A 176 -9.75 35.40 -18.90
N THR A 177 -9.12 34.22 -18.81
CA THR A 177 -9.83 32.95 -18.68
C THR A 177 -9.56 32.40 -17.29
N SER A 178 -10.58 31.85 -16.63
CA SER A 178 -10.44 31.30 -15.28
C SER A 178 -11.14 29.95 -15.14
N ASP A 179 -10.45 28.94 -14.63
CA ASP A 179 -11.05 27.65 -14.27
C ASP A 179 -10.89 27.41 -12.78
N ASN A 180 -12.01 27.21 -12.09
CA ASN A 180 -12.03 26.87 -10.67
C ASN A 180 -12.44 25.41 -10.49
N THR A 181 -11.48 24.56 -10.12
CA THR A 181 -11.62 23.11 -10.08
C THR A 181 -11.61 22.60 -8.66
N PHE A 182 -12.70 21.96 -8.26
CA PHE A 182 -12.84 21.22 -7.01
C PHE A 182 -12.82 19.73 -7.29
N ILE A 183 -11.97 18.98 -6.59
CA ILE A 183 -11.91 17.52 -6.71
C ILE A 183 -11.88 16.93 -5.31
N THR A 184 -12.62 15.85 -5.08
CA THR A 184 -12.51 15.05 -3.86
C THR A 184 -12.36 13.59 -4.23
N LYS A 185 -11.28 12.95 -3.79
CA LYS A 185 -11.07 11.51 -3.90
C LYS A 185 -11.36 10.82 -2.58
N LYS A 186 -12.05 9.68 -2.62
CA LYS A 186 -12.35 8.87 -1.43
C LYS A 186 -11.89 7.42 -1.62
N PRO A 187 -10.58 7.14 -1.54
CA PRO A 187 -10.08 5.78 -1.63
C PRO A 187 -10.44 4.99 -0.37
N GLN A 188 -10.91 3.77 -0.57
CA GLN A 188 -11.09 2.75 0.45
C GLN A 188 -10.47 1.45 -0.03
N GLN A 189 -9.56 0.87 0.75
CA GLN A 189 -8.82 -0.30 0.33
C GLN A 189 -8.67 -1.32 1.46
N TYR A 190 -8.85 -2.58 1.11
CA TYR A 190 -8.54 -3.75 1.91
C TYR A 190 -7.49 -4.57 1.17
N ARG A 191 -6.43 -4.98 1.87
CA ARG A 191 -5.45 -5.91 1.29
C ARG A 191 -5.00 -6.93 2.32
N GLY A 192 -4.97 -8.18 1.92
CA GLY A 192 -4.48 -9.29 2.72
C GLY A 192 -3.48 -10.11 1.94
N ASP A 193 -2.27 -10.26 2.51
CA ASP A 193 -1.25 -11.17 2.02
C ASP A 193 -1.09 -12.31 3.04
N VAL A 194 -1.09 -13.55 2.55
CA VAL A 194 -0.81 -14.74 3.35
C VAL A 194 0.28 -15.55 2.68
N LYS A 195 1.33 -15.89 3.42
CA LYS A 195 2.39 -16.81 2.98
C LYS A 195 2.48 -17.97 3.94
N VAL A 196 2.17 -19.17 3.47
CA VAL A 196 2.36 -20.42 4.19
C VAL A 196 3.65 -21.07 3.72
N LYS A 197 4.52 -21.46 4.66
CA LYS A 197 5.67 -22.33 4.39
C LYS A 197 5.50 -23.61 5.19
N TYR A 198 5.51 -24.75 4.50
CA TYR A 198 5.34 -26.07 5.09
C TYR A 198 6.43 -27.03 4.62
N ASN A 199 7.30 -27.45 5.56
CA ASN A 199 8.28 -28.51 5.30
C ASN A 199 7.58 -29.86 5.41
N THR A 200 7.19 -30.43 4.26
CA THR A 200 6.58 -31.77 4.21
C THR A 200 7.58 -32.87 4.58
N SER A 201 8.87 -32.65 4.35
CA SER A 201 9.98 -33.49 4.84
C SER A 201 11.28 -32.68 4.93
N LYS A 202 12.38 -33.30 5.40
CA LYS A 202 13.72 -32.64 5.43
C LYS A 202 14.24 -32.22 4.05
N THR A 203 13.70 -32.79 2.97
CA THR A 203 14.11 -32.51 1.59
C THR A 203 13.01 -31.88 0.76
N SER A 204 11.87 -31.50 1.35
CA SER A 204 10.71 -31.00 0.60
C SER A 204 10.03 -29.84 1.31
N LEU A 205 9.85 -28.74 0.59
CA LEU A 205 9.22 -27.51 1.06
C LEU A 205 8.07 -27.13 0.11
N LEU A 206 6.92 -26.82 0.69
CA LEU A 206 5.79 -26.23 0.00
C LEU A 206 5.62 -24.78 0.48
N GLU A 207 5.63 -23.83 -0.44
CA GLU A 207 5.32 -22.42 -0.18
C GLU A 207 4.06 -22.06 -0.93
N TYR A 208 3.07 -21.50 -0.24
CA TYR A 208 1.87 -20.96 -0.84
C TYR A 208 1.74 -19.49 -0.48
N LYS A 209 1.58 -18.62 -1.47
CA LYS A 209 1.36 -17.19 -1.30
C LYS A 209 -0.01 -16.83 -1.90
N LEU A 210 -0.84 -16.19 -1.10
CA LEU A 210 -2.12 -15.63 -1.47
C LEU A 210 -2.05 -14.12 -1.25
N ARG A 211 -2.53 -13.36 -2.23
CA ARG A 211 -2.79 -11.92 -2.11
C ARG A 211 -4.20 -11.64 -2.58
N LEU A 212 -4.94 -10.93 -1.76
CA LEU A 212 -6.27 -10.42 -2.04
C LEU A 212 -6.22 -8.90 -1.83
N ARG A 213 -6.68 -8.13 -2.81
CA ARG A 213 -6.86 -6.67 -2.71
C ARG A 213 -8.24 -6.32 -3.22
N GLN A 214 -8.94 -5.48 -2.49
CA GLN A 214 -10.16 -4.83 -2.92
C GLN A 214 -10.02 -3.33 -2.67
N GLU A 215 -10.24 -2.53 -3.69
CA GLU A 215 -10.15 -1.08 -3.66
C GLU A 215 -11.42 -0.48 -4.30
N ASN A 216 -11.89 0.62 -3.72
CA ASN A 216 -12.92 1.46 -4.32
C ASN A 216 -12.46 2.92 -4.22
N ILE A 217 -12.54 3.66 -5.32
CA ILE A 217 -12.21 5.08 -5.37
C ILE A 217 -13.38 5.84 -5.99
N GLU A 218 -13.99 6.70 -5.19
CA GLU A 218 -14.92 7.73 -5.70
C GLU A 218 -14.17 9.04 -5.93
N THR A 219 -14.33 9.63 -7.11
CA THR A 219 -13.70 10.90 -7.50
C THR A 219 -14.76 11.86 -8.09
N PRO A 220 -15.63 12.47 -7.26
CA PRO A 220 -16.39 13.65 -7.68
C PRO A 220 -15.47 14.83 -8.00
N SER A 221 -15.77 15.52 -9.09
CA SER A 221 -15.11 16.77 -9.47
C SER A 221 -16.10 17.76 -10.06
N THR A 222 -15.91 19.04 -9.73
CA THR A 222 -16.65 20.15 -10.32
C THR A 222 -15.66 21.18 -10.85
N VAL A 223 -15.89 21.65 -12.08
CA VAL A 223 -15.13 22.73 -12.70
C VAL A 223 -16.09 23.86 -13.03
N VAL A 224 -15.80 25.06 -12.54
CA VAL A 224 -16.49 26.28 -12.95
C VAL A 224 -15.58 27.03 -13.91
N GLN A 225 -15.94 27.01 -15.19
CA GLN A 225 -15.18 27.62 -16.27
C GLN A 225 -15.71 29.04 -16.53
N ASN A 226 -14.79 30.00 -16.58
CA ASN A 226 -15.06 31.42 -16.79
C ASN A 226 -16.22 31.97 -15.95
N GLN A 227 -16.38 31.45 -14.71
CA GLN A 227 -17.44 31.83 -13.77
C GLN A 227 -18.89 31.65 -14.29
N THR A 228 -19.07 30.89 -15.37
CA THR A 228 -20.33 30.78 -16.11
C THR A 228 -20.74 29.33 -16.25
N ASP A 229 -19.91 28.52 -16.91
CA ASP A 229 -20.22 27.12 -17.17
C ASP A 229 -19.78 26.22 -16.01
N THR A 230 -20.66 25.33 -15.56
CA THR A 230 -20.34 24.36 -14.50
C THR A 230 -20.39 22.93 -15.03
N PHE A 231 -19.26 22.24 -14.95
CA PHE A 231 -19.11 20.83 -15.29
C PHE A 231 -18.97 20.02 -14.02
N SER A 232 -19.79 18.98 -13.84
CA SER A 232 -19.69 18.07 -12.71
C SER A 232 -19.52 16.65 -13.19
N THR A 233 -18.46 15.99 -12.74
CA THR A 233 -18.14 14.60 -13.06
C THR A 233 -18.11 13.74 -11.81
N PHE A 234 -18.38 12.46 -11.99
CA PHE A 234 -18.20 11.46 -10.95
C PHE A 234 -17.61 10.20 -11.58
N LEU A 235 -16.41 9.82 -11.11
CA LEU A 235 -15.77 8.56 -11.45
C LEU A 235 -15.81 7.65 -10.22
N ASN A 236 -16.33 6.44 -10.38
CA ASN A 236 -16.19 5.36 -9.41
C ASN A 236 -15.35 4.24 -10.03
N THR A 237 -14.22 3.91 -9.41
CA THR A 237 -13.35 2.82 -9.83
C THR A 237 -13.32 1.75 -8.74
N GLU A 238 -13.75 0.54 -9.07
CA GLU A 238 -13.62 -0.63 -8.21
C GLU A 238 -12.49 -1.52 -8.74
N ASP A 239 -11.67 -2.07 -7.86
CA ASP A 239 -10.56 -2.97 -8.19
C ASP A 239 -10.61 -4.19 -7.27
N PHE A 240 -10.77 -5.37 -7.84
CA PHE A 240 -10.61 -6.64 -7.16
C PHE A 240 -9.44 -7.42 -7.77
N TYR A 241 -8.44 -7.73 -6.94
CA TYR A 241 -7.24 -8.44 -7.37
C TYR A 241 -6.97 -9.65 -6.49
N LEU A 242 -6.83 -10.81 -7.13
CA LEU A 242 -6.46 -12.09 -6.53
C LEU A 242 -5.18 -12.60 -7.19
N LYS A 243 -4.19 -12.95 -6.38
CA LYS A 243 -2.96 -13.60 -6.83
C LYS A 243 -2.61 -14.79 -5.95
N GLN A 244 -2.30 -15.90 -6.60
CA GLN A 244 -1.95 -17.18 -5.99
C GLN A 244 -0.64 -17.68 -6.60
N ASP A 245 0.29 -18.08 -5.75
CA ASP A 245 1.59 -18.63 -6.13
C ASP A 245 1.89 -19.83 -5.23
N LEU A 246 1.92 -21.02 -5.82
CA LEU A 246 2.29 -22.27 -5.16
C LEU A 246 3.65 -22.72 -5.69
N LEU A 247 4.64 -22.75 -4.81
CA LEU A 247 5.99 -23.22 -5.11
C LEU A 247 6.29 -24.46 -4.28
N TRP A 248 6.46 -25.59 -4.95
CA TRP A 248 7.00 -26.80 -4.34
C TRP A 248 8.48 -26.95 -4.70
N THR A 249 9.31 -27.26 -3.71
CA THR A 249 10.74 -27.52 -3.90
C THR A 249 11.11 -28.87 -3.29
N LYS A 250 11.80 -29.70 -4.06
CA LYS A 250 12.39 -30.96 -3.63
C LYS A 250 13.90 -30.95 -3.83
N LYS A 251 14.65 -31.08 -2.74
CA LYS A 251 16.10 -31.33 -2.81
C LYS A 251 16.34 -32.78 -3.21
N LEU A 252 17.05 -32.99 -4.32
CA LEU A 252 17.38 -34.31 -4.87
C LEU A 252 18.78 -34.76 -4.43
N SER A 253 19.73 -33.82 -4.38
CA SER A 253 21.07 -34.01 -3.82
C SER A 253 21.63 -32.68 -3.32
N ASP A 254 22.85 -32.65 -2.79
CA ASP A 254 23.46 -31.41 -2.30
C ASP A 254 23.70 -30.35 -3.37
N LYS A 255 23.69 -30.74 -4.65
CA LYS A 255 23.90 -29.84 -5.79
C LYS A 255 22.69 -29.79 -6.74
N LYS A 256 21.59 -30.47 -6.43
CA LYS A 256 20.42 -30.58 -7.32
C LYS A 256 19.12 -30.44 -6.55
N ALA A 257 18.23 -29.59 -7.06
CA ALA A 257 16.87 -29.43 -6.59
C ALA A 257 15.91 -29.34 -7.77
N LEU A 258 14.67 -29.78 -7.55
CA LEU A 258 13.56 -29.60 -8.48
C LEU A 258 12.59 -28.59 -7.87
N GLN A 259 12.14 -27.63 -8.66
CA GLN A 259 11.10 -26.69 -8.28
C GLN A 259 9.93 -26.79 -9.25
N VAL A 260 8.72 -26.80 -8.73
CA VAL A 260 7.48 -26.74 -9.49
C VAL A 260 6.69 -25.54 -8.99
N SER A 261 6.36 -24.63 -9.89
CA SER A 261 5.63 -23.39 -9.60
C SER A 261 4.30 -23.36 -10.34
N LEU A 262 3.21 -23.09 -9.63
CA LEU A 262 1.90 -22.80 -10.19
C LEU A 262 1.52 -21.38 -9.81
N PHE A 263 1.24 -20.56 -10.82
CA PHE A 263 0.87 -19.16 -10.67
C PHE A 263 -0.50 -18.91 -11.28
N HIS A 264 -1.33 -18.15 -10.57
CA HIS A 264 -2.63 -17.68 -11.05
C HIS A 264 -2.90 -16.26 -10.56
N SER A 265 -3.35 -15.39 -11.46
CA SER A 265 -3.78 -14.03 -11.14
C SER A 265 -5.11 -13.72 -11.82
N PHE A 266 -5.98 -13.02 -11.10
CA PHE A 266 -7.24 -12.51 -11.59
C PHE A 266 -7.38 -11.05 -11.14
N ASN A 267 -7.77 -10.17 -12.06
CA ASN A 267 -8.02 -8.77 -11.76
C ASN A 267 -9.26 -8.26 -12.49
N ASP A 268 -10.24 -7.81 -11.72
CA ASP A 268 -11.44 -7.13 -12.21
C ASP A 268 -11.37 -5.65 -11.82
N LEU A 269 -11.59 -4.76 -12.78
CA LEU A 269 -11.37 -3.31 -12.63
C LEU A 269 -12.47 -2.49 -13.34
N PRO A 270 -13.75 -2.62 -12.95
CA PRO A 270 -14.82 -1.85 -13.57
C PRO A 270 -14.75 -0.36 -13.19
N GLN A 271 -15.15 0.51 -14.12
CA GLN A 271 -15.22 1.95 -13.92
C GLN A 271 -16.60 2.47 -14.36
N ASN A 272 -17.25 3.23 -13.49
CA ASN A 272 -18.49 3.95 -13.78
C ASN A 272 -18.21 5.44 -13.81
N PHE A 273 -18.51 6.09 -14.94
CA PHE A 273 -18.29 7.53 -15.12
C PHE A 273 -19.60 8.22 -15.49
N SER A 274 -19.89 9.34 -14.85
CA SER A 274 -20.99 10.23 -15.20
C SER A 274 -20.55 11.69 -15.27
N ASN A 275 -21.24 12.46 -16.11
CA ASN A 275 -20.99 13.89 -16.32
C ASN A 275 -22.33 14.64 -16.44
N THR A 276 -22.40 15.81 -15.82
CA THR A 276 -23.52 16.74 -15.88
C THR A 276 -23.00 18.12 -16.20
N ILE A 277 -23.66 18.81 -17.12
CA ILE A 277 -23.33 20.18 -17.53
C ILE A 277 -24.48 21.09 -17.11
N ALA A 278 -24.16 22.16 -16.40
CA ALA A 278 -25.08 23.26 -16.13
C ALA A 278 -24.54 24.53 -16.80
N ILE A 279 -25.36 25.09 -17.68
CA ILE A 279 -25.11 26.34 -18.42
C ILE A 279 -25.99 27.43 -17.81
#